data_AF-A0A1I2J8K2-F1
#
_entry.id   AF-A0A1I2J8K2-F1
#
_cell.length_a   1.000
_cell.length_b   1.000
_cell.length_c   1.000
_cell.angle_alpha   90.00
_cell.angle_beta   90.00
_cell.angle_gamma   90.00
#
_symmetry.space_group_name_H-M   'P 1'
#
loop_
_entity.id
_entity.type
_entity.pdbx_description
1 polymer ?
#
loop_
_entity_poly.entity_id
_entity_poly.type
_entity_poly.pdbx_seq_one_letter_code
_entity_poly.pdbx_strand_id
1 'polypeptide(L)'
;MTELLELRGVVEASPDVVAAVLLDVGPGGRSPLAVSGVVEKGDGDELVVILDGSRMTVTVDQAARSVALQGEWWYRGVTSVEPDPRGSVVIHRIYNVAPGHRWAVRMIARGPVNAAPTAFATNLEQLSRELGVAAWVVTD
;
A
#
# COMPACT_ATOMS: atom_id res chain seq x y z
N MET A 1 17.49 -2.24 4.15
CA MET A 1 16.32 -1.78 3.41
C MET A 1 16.71 -0.50 2.69
N THR A 2 16.33 -0.35 1.43
CA THR A 2 16.63 0.86 0.63
C THR A 2 15.35 1.33 -0.02
N GLU A 3 14.99 2.59 0.17
CA GLU A 3 13.82 3.19 -0.47
C GLU A 3 14.08 3.36 -1.98
N LEU A 4 13.07 3.03 -2.79
CA LEU A 4 13.11 3.12 -4.24
C LEU A 4 12.17 4.20 -4.77
N LEU A 5 11.06 4.44 -4.07
CA LEU A 5 10.02 5.38 -4.45
C LEU A 5 9.22 5.80 -3.21
N GLU A 6 8.84 7.07 -3.16
CA GLU A 6 7.81 7.60 -2.26
C GLU A 6 6.76 8.33 -3.12
N LEU A 7 5.48 8.10 -2.81
CA LEU A 7 4.33 8.77 -3.42
C LEU A 7 3.43 9.30 -2.31
N ARG A 8 2.81 10.44 -2.54
CA ARG A 8 1.95 11.10 -1.56
C ARG A 8 0.63 11.50 -2.20
N GLY A 9 -0.44 11.40 -1.42
CA GLY A 9 -1.75 11.90 -1.80
C GLY A 9 -2.51 12.43 -0.59
N VAL A 10 -3.28 13.48 -0.78
CA VAL A 10 -4.13 14.03 0.27
C VAL A 10 -5.52 13.44 0.12
N VAL A 11 -6.16 13.16 1.25
CA VAL A 11 -7.57 12.74 1.35
C VAL A 11 -8.25 13.67 2.35
N GLU A 12 -9.36 14.29 1.96
CA GLU A 12 -10.12 15.23 2.80
C GLU A 12 -11.00 14.52 3.85
N ALA A 13 -10.40 13.61 4.60
CA ALA A 13 -10.99 12.91 5.73
C ALA A 13 -9.95 12.74 6.83
N SER A 14 -10.41 12.52 8.08
CA SER A 14 -9.50 12.32 9.20
C SER A 14 -8.66 11.05 9.02
N PRO A 15 -7.45 11.01 9.57
CA PRO A 15 -6.57 9.84 9.46
C PRO A 15 -7.23 8.54 9.93
N ASP A 16 -8.07 8.59 10.96
CA ASP A 16 -8.77 7.40 11.49
C ASP A 16 -9.82 6.87 10.51
N VAL A 17 -10.55 7.76 9.84
CA VAL A 17 -11.56 7.37 8.83
C VAL A 17 -10.88 6.75 7.61
N VAL A 18 -9.78 7.35 7.14
CA VAL A 18 -9.01 6.81 6.01
C VAL A 18 -8.35 5.48 6.39
N ALA A 19 -7.76 5.37 7.58
CA ALA A 19 -7.16 4.13 8.07
C ALA A 19 -8.20 3.00 8.19
N ALA A 20 -9.42 3.29 8.66
CA ALA A 20 -10.48 2.29 8.79
C ALA A 20 -10.87 1.63 7.44
N VAL A 21 -10.67 2.34 6.31
CA VAL A 21 -10.85 1.77 4.97
C VAL A 21 -9.56 1.13 4.49
N LEU A 22 -8.43 1.84 4.61
CA LEU A 22 -7.13 1.36 4.11
C LEU A 22 -6.72 0.02 4.74
N LEU A 23 -6.97 -0.17 6.03
CA LEU A 23 -6.52 -1.35 6.79
C LEU A 23 -7.49 -2.53 6.68
N ASP A 24 -8.63 -2.36 6.01
CA ASP A 24 -9.61 -3.42 5.74
C ASP A 24 -9.21 -4.24 4.50
N VAL A 25 -8.03 -4.88 4.58
CA VAL A 25 -7.32 -5.55 3.46
C VAL A 25 -7.68 -7.03 3.25
N GLY A 26 -8.68 -7.54 3.97
CA GLY A 26 -9.15 -8.91 3.83
C GLY A 26 -10.01 -9.16 2.56
N PRO A 27 -10.32 -10.43 2.23
CA PRO A 27 -11.27 -10.75 1.17
C PRO A 27 -12.62 -10.10 1.41
N GLY A 28 -13.09 -9.29 0.46
CA GLY A 28 -14.32 -8.51 0.58
C GLY A 28 -14.20 -7.27 1.49
N GLY A 29 -13.00 -6.95 1.97
CA GLY A 29 -12.71 -5.72 2.67
C GLY A 29 -12.74 -4.51 1.73
N ARG A 30 -12.89 -3.32 2.31
CA ARG A 30 -13.06 -2.06 1.58
C ARG A 30 -11.76 -1.41 1.12
N SER A 31 -10.61 -1.95 1.52
CA SER A 31 -9.33 -1.35 1.15
C SER A 31 -9.13 -1.35 -0.37
N PRO A 32 -8.62 -0.27 -0.97
CA PRO A 32 -8.16 -0.31 -2.37
C PRO A 32 -6.98 -1.26 -2.57
N LEU A 33 -6.29 -1.60 -1.48
CA LEU A 33 -5.20 -2.59 -1.44
C LEU A 33 -5.72 -3.99 -1.10
N ALA A 34 -7.05 -4.15 -0.93
CA ALA A 34 -7.65 -5.45 -0.74
C ALA A 34 -7.30 -6.32 -1.94
N VAL A 35 -6.55 -7.37 -1.64
CA VAL A 35 -6.07 -8.29 -2.66
C VAL A 35 -7.25 -9.18 -3.05
N SER A 36 -7.53 -9.30 -4.34
CA SER A 36 -8.54 -10.23 -4.88
C SER A 36 -8.13 -11.72 -4.75
N GLY A 37 -7.27 -12.02 -3.78
CA GLY A 37 -6.63 -13.31 -3.58
C GLY A 37 -7.35 -14.20 -2.58
N VAL A 38 -6.90 -15.44 -2.51
CA VAL A 38 -7.31 -16.37 -1.45
C VAL A 38 -6.41 -16.12 -0.24
N VAL A 39 -6.99 -15.90 0.93
CA VAL A 39 -6.24 -15.89 2.19
C VAL A 39 -5.80 -17.32 2.48
N GLU A 40 -4.50 -17.56 2.41
CA GLU A 40 -3.91 -18.86 2.72
C GLU A 40 -3.80 -19.05 4.24
N LYS A 41 -3.47 -17.97 4.93
CA LYS A 41 -3.36 -17.91 6.39
C LYS A 41 -3.59 -16.47 6.85
N GLY A 42 -4.33 -16.31 7.94
CA GLY A 42 -4.52 -15.02 8.57
C GLY A 42 -4.45 -15.13 10.09
N ASP A 43 -3.65 -14.29 10.71
CA ASP A 43 -3.62 -14.05 12.15
C ASP A 43 -3.73 -12.55 12.39
N GLY A 44 -4.97 -12.04 12.39
CA GLY A 44 -5.33 -10.63 12.63
C GLY A 44 -4.58 -9.62 11.75
N ASP A 45 -3.37 -9.31 12.18
CA ASP A 45 -2.47 -8.30 11.62
C ASP A 45 -1.54 -8.85 10.52
N GLU A 46 -1.45 -10.17 10.31
CA GLU A 46 -0.69 -10.75 9.20
C GLU A 46 -1.55 -11.68 8.35
N LEU A 47 -1.57 -11.44 7.04
CA LEU A 47 -2.31 -12.23 6.05
C LEU A 47 -1.35 -12.68 4.95
N VAL A 48 -1.45 -13.93 4.53
CA VAL A 48 -0.79 -14.41 3.32
C VAL A 48 -1.82 -14.50 2.19
N VAL A 49 -1.55 -13.82 1.09
CA VAL A 49 -2.44 -13.72 -0.08
C VAL A 49 -1.69 -14.10 -1.35
N ILE A 50 -2.42 -14.61 -2.35
CA ILE A 50 -1.90 -14.84 -3.69
C ILE A 50 -2.45 -13.75 -4.62
N LEU A 51 -1.56 -12.92 -5.16
CA LEU A 51 -1.87 -11.86 -6.13
C LEU A 51 -1.16 -12.18 -7.45
N ASP A 52 -1.92 -12.31 -8.54
CA ASP A 52 -1.39 -12.62 -9.88
C ASP A 52 -0.42 -13.82 -9.92
N GLY A 53 -0.66 -14.82 -9.06
CA GLY A 53 0.18 -16.02 -8.92
C GLY A 53 1.39 -15.87 -7.98
N SER A 54 1.66 -14.66 -7.47
CA SER A 54 2.70 -14.38 -6.48
C SER A 54 2.15 -14.41 -5.06
N ARG A 55 2.84 -15.13 -4.18
CA ARG A 55 2.56 -15.15 -2.74
C ARG A 55 3.07 -13.87 -2.09
N MET A 56 2.19 -13.14 -1.41
CA MET A 56 2.52 -11.93 -0.67
C MET A 56 2.11 -12.07 0.79
N THR A 57 2.93 -11.52 1.68
CA THR A 57 2.60 -11.27 3.07
C THR A 57 2.09 -9.83 3.18
N VAL A 58 0.89 -9.68 3.71
CA VAL A 58 0.28 -8.41 4.08
C VAL A 58 0.39 -8.27 5.59
N THR A 59 0.92 -7.16 6.07
CA THR A 59 1.01 -6.84 7.50
C THR A 59 0.25 -5.55 7.75
N VAL A 60 -0.73 -5.59 8.64
CA VAL A 60 -1.51 -4.44 9.10
C VAL A 60 -0.94 -3.98 10.44
N ASP A 61 -0.65 -2.69 10.55
CA ASP A 61 -0.28 -2.05 11.82
C ASP A 61 -1.30 -0.95 12.12
N GLN A 62 -2.23 -1.28 13.01
CA GLN A 62 -3.30 -0.37 13.44
C GLN A 62 -2.74 0.86 14.16
N ALA A 63 -1.68 0.70 14.97
CA ALA A 63 -1.10 1.79 15.75
C ALA A 63 -0.38 2.80 14.84
N ALA A 64 0.31 2.30 13.82
CA ALA A 64 0.98 3.13 12.82
C ALA A 64 0.06 3.57 11.66
N ARG A 65 -1.22 3.16 11.65
CA ARG A 65 -2.17 3.34 10.54
C ARG A 65 -1.56 2.97 9.19
N SER A 66 -0.92 1.80 9.13
CA SER A 66 -0.18 1.38 7.95
C SER A 66 -0.45 -0.05 7.55
N VAL A 67 -0.33 -0.32 6.26
CA VAL A 67 -0.31 -1.67 5.71
C VAL A 67 0.94 -1.86 4.86
N ALA A 68 1.62 -2.98 5.08
CA ALA A 68 2.78 -3.38 4.32
C ALA A 68 2.46 -4.62 3.47
N LEU A 69 2.77 -4.58 2.18
CA LEU A 69 2.74 -5.72 1.28
C LEU A 69 4.18 -6.10 0.97
N GLN A 70 4.58 -7.30 1.39
CA GLN A 70 5.88 -7.87 1.09
C GLN A 70 5.70 -9.09 0.20
N GLY A 71 6.42 -9.11 -0.92
CA GLY A 71 6.36 -10.21 -1.87
C GLY A 71 7.68 -10.35 -2.60
N GLU A 72 7.84 -11.49 -3.27
CA GLU A 72 9.09 -11.82 -3.94
C GLU A 72 10.30 -11.77 -2.97
N TRP A 73 11.52 -11.86 -3.49
CA TRP A 73 12.73 -11.82 -2.66
C TRP A 73 13.14 -10.41 -2.21
N TRP A 74 12.45 -9.35 -2.66
CA TRP A 74 12.98 -7.97 -2.65
C TRP A 74 11.94 -6.90 -2.35
N TYR A 75 10.67 -7.13 -2.67
CA TYR A 75 9.67 -6.06 -2.70
C TYR A 75 9.01 -5.91 -1.34
N ARG A 76 8.98 -4.67 -0.85
CA ARG A 76 8.11 -4.28 0.26
C ARG A 76 7.48 -2.92 -0.05
N GLY A 77 6.19 -2.88 -0.29
CA GLY A 77 5.39 -1.66 -0.36
C GLY A 77 4.78 -1.37 1.02
N VAL A 78 4.85 -0.13 1.49
CA VAL A 78 4.21 0.32 2.73
C VAL A 78 3.32 1.50 2.42
N THR A 79 2.05 1.41 2.78
CA THR A 79 1.10 2.52 2.67
C THR A 79 0.68 2.94 4.07
N SER A 80 0.95 4.17 4.46
CA SER A 80 0.61 4.75 5.76
C SER A 80 -0.32 5.95 5.63
N VAL A 81 -1.05 6.25 6.70
CA VAL A 81 -1.91 7.43 6.80
C VAL A 81 -1.40 8.33 7.93
N GLU A 82 -1.07 9.57 7.59
CA GLU A 82 -0.58 10.59 8.53
C GLU A 82 -1.56 11.79 8.59
N PRO A 83 -1.61 12.54 9.69
CA PRO A 83 -2.38 13.78 9.77
C PRO A 83 -1.90 14.85 8.78
N ASP A 84 -2.83 15.55 8.14
CA ASP A 84 -2.57 16.71 7.27
C ASP A 84 -3.58 17.83 7.59
N PRO A 85 -3.23 19.13 7.47
CA PRO A 85 -4.18 20.22 7.70
C PRO A 85 -5.48 20.14 6.88
N ARG A 86 -5.48 19.46 5.72
CA ARG A 86 -6.67 19.24 4.89
C ARG A 86 -7.43 17.95 5.22
N GLY A 87 -6.95 17.16 6.17
CA GLY A 87 -7.52 15.88 6.58
C GLY A 87 -6.42 14.88 6.89
N SER A 88 -5.97 14.16 5.87
CA SER A 88 -4.87 13.20 5.98
C SER A 88 -4.03 13.14 4.71
N VAL A 89 -2.80 12.68 4.87
CA VAL A 89 -1.92 12.32 3.77
C VAL A 89 -1.72 10.81 3.78
N VAL A 90 -2.00 10.18 2.64
CA VAL A 90 -1.65 8.79 2.35
C VAL A 90 -0.28 8.79 1.71
N ILE A 91 0.65 8.06 2.32
CA ILE A 91 2.03 7.94 1.83
C ILE A 91 2.28 6.49 1.44
N HIS A 92 2.68 6.26 0.19
CA HIS A 92 3.07 4.96 -0.31
C HIS A 92 4.58 4.93 -0.59
N ARG A 93 5.29 3.99 0.02
CA ARG A 93 6.73 3.81 -0.16
C ARG A 93 7.04 2.41 -0.65
N ILE A 94 7.94 2.31 -1.63
CA ILE A 94 8.46 1.04 -2.13
C ILE A 94 9.91 0.89 -1.67
N TYR A 95 10.21 -0.26 -1.10
CA TYR A 95 11.53 -0.59 -0.60
C TYR A 95 12.09 -1.86 -1.22
N ASN A 96 13.41 -1.85 -1.40
CA ASN A 96 14.21 -3.05 -1.60
C ASN A 96 14.61 -3.64 -0.24
N VAL A 97 14.08 -4.83 0.05
CA VAL A 97 14.37 -5.63 1.26
C VAL A 97 15.23 -6.86 0.97
N ALA A 98 15.79 -7.01 -0.24
CA ALA A 98 16.52 -8.22 -0.60
C ALA A 98 17.73 -8.50 0.32
N PRO A 99 17.85 -9.72 0.88
CA PRO A 99 18.99 -10.10 1.71
C PRO A 99 20.27 -10.29 0.88
N GLY A 100 20.14 -10.71 -0.40
CA GLY A 100 21.22 -10.93 -1.36
C GLY A 100 20.83 -10.52 -2.78
N HIS A 101 21.76 -10.60 -3.73
CA HIS A 101 21.52 -10.28 -5.15
C HIS A 101 20.87 -8.91 -5.44
N ARG A 102 21.10 -7.91 -4.57
CA ARG A 102 20.51 -6.56 -4.67
C ARG A 102 20.77 -5.87 -6.01
N TRP A 103 21.86 -6.23 -6.70
CA TRP A 103 22.16 -5.71 -8.03
C TRP A 103 21.07 -6.05 -9.05
N ALA A 104 20.45 -7.24 -8.96
CA ALA A 104 19.40 -7.69 -9.88
C ALA A 104 18.09 -6.91 -9.67
N VAL A 105 17.84 -6.44 -8.45
CA VAL A 105 16.65 -5.63 -8.12
C VAL A 105 16.60 -4.35 -8.94
N ARG A 106 17.74 -3.71 -9.24
CA ARG A 106 17.77 -2.51 -10.07
C ARG A 106 17.21 -2.74 -11.47
N MET A 107 17.31 -3.96 -12.00
CA MET A 107 16.74 -4.28 -13.30
C MET A 107 15.27 -4.67 -13.19
N ILE A 108 14.92 -5.51 -12.22
CA ILE A 108 13.57 -6.05 -12.07
C ILE A 108 12.58 -5.02 -11.52
N ALA A 109 13.00 -4.14 -10.60
CA ALA A 109 12.14 -3.16 -9.96
C ALA A 109 11.69 -2.02 -10.89
N ARG A 110 12.35 -1.83 -12.05
CA ARG A 110 12.04 -0.72 -12.97
C ARG A 110 10.58 -0.72 -13.42
N GLY A 111 10.06 -1.86 -13.85
CA GLY A 111 8.67 -1.98 -14.30
C GLY A 111 7.68 -1.63 -13.18
N PRO A 112 7.72 -2.33 -12.03
CA PRO A 112 6.85 -2.05 -10.90
C PRO A 112 6.95 -0.61 -10.38
N VAL A 113 8.16 -0.06 -10.23
CA VAL A 113 8.37 1.31 -9.76
C VAL A 113 7.78 2.33 -10.74
N ASN A 114 7.91 2.12 -12.05
CA ASN A 114 7.34 3.02 -13.05
C ASN A 114 5.81 2.94 -13.12
N ALA A 115 5.22 1.78 -12.83
CA ALA A 115 3.77 1.60 -12.82
C ALA A 115 3.11 2.10 -11.51
N ALA A 116 3.87 2.22 -10.43
CA ALA A 116 3.37 2.58 -9.11
C ALA A 116 2.61 3.91 -9.03
N PRO A 117 3.00 5.00 -9.71
CA PRO A 117 2.23 6.26 -9.69
C PRO A 117 0.79 6.09 -10.19
N THR A 118 0.59 5.36 -11.28
CA THR A 118 -0.75 5.10 -11.84
C THR A 118 -1.57 4.22 -10.90
N ALA A 119 -0.97 3.15 -10.34
CA ALA A 119 -1.65 2.31 -9.37
C ALA A 119 -2.04 3.09 -8.10
N PHE A 120 -1.14 3.96 -7.62
CA PHE A 120 -1.39 4.80 -6.46
C PHE A 120 -2.52 5.81 -6.69
N ALA A 121 -2.56 6.46 -7.86
CA ALA A 121 -3.66 7.35 -8.23
C ALA A 121 -5.01 6.61 -8.24
N THR A 122 -5.07 5.41 -8.84
CA THR A 122 -6.26 4.55 -8.83
C THR A 122 -6.71 4.20 -7.40
N ASN A 123 -5.77 3.92 -6.50
CA ASN A 123 -6.08 3.62 -5.10
C ASN A 123 -6.68 4.84 -4.38
N LEU A 124 -6.17 6.05 -4.63
CA LEU A 124 -6.74 7.28 -4.08
C LEU A 124 -8.14 7.56 -4.63
N GLU A 125 -8.38 7.32 -5.92
CA GLU A 125 -9.72 7.44 -6.52
C GLU A 125 -10.72 6.45 -5.91
N GLN A 126 -10.27 5.23 -5.58
CA GLN A 126 -11.09 4.26 -4.86
C GLN A 126 -11.39 4.74 -3.43
N LEU A 127 -10.40 5.24 -2.68
CA LEU A 127 -10.62 5.82 -1.35
C LEU A 127 -11.59 7.00 -1.39
N SER A 128 -11.44 7.89 -2.38
CA SER A 128 -12.34 9.01 -2.62
C SER A 128 -13.78 8.54 -2.80
N ARG A 129 -14.00 7.50 -3.61
CA ARG A 129 -15.35 6.93 -3.83
C ARG A 129 -15.91 6.25 -2.59
N GLU A 130 -15.12 5.46 -1.87
CA GLU A 130 -15.55 4.77 -0.66
C GLU A 130 -15.91 5.74 0.48
N LEU A 131 -15.20 6.85 0.58
CA LEU A 131 -15.39 7.86 1.63
C LEU A 131 -16.35 8.98 1.23
N GLY A 132 -16.61 9.17 -0.06
CA GLY A 132 -17.40 10.29 -0.58
C GLY A 132 -16.71 11.65 -0.41
N VAL A 133 -15.37 11.68 -0.37
CA VAL A 133 -14.54 12.89 -0.14
C VAL A 133 -13.52 13.07 -1.26
N ALA A 134 -12.94 14.26 -1.39
CA ALA A 134 -11.89 14.50 -2.38
C ALA A 134 -10.59 13.77 -1.98
N ALA A 135 -9.91 13.21 -2.98
CA ALA A 135 -8.55 12.72 -2.85
C ALA A 135 -7.75 13.07 -4.11
N TRP A 136 -6.47 13.41 -3.96
CA TRP A 136 -5.58 13.71 -5.10
C TRP A 136 -4.13 13.36 -4.79
N VAL A 137 -3.38 13.04 -5.85
CA VAL A 137 -1.92 12.87 -5.78
C VAL A 137 -1.26 14.24 -5.56
N VAL A 138 -0.29 14.28 -4.66
CA VAL A 138 0.60 15.44 -4.51
C VAL A 138 1.80 15.21 -5.42
N THR A 139 1.95 16.06 -6.42
CA THR A 139 3.18 16.16 -7.22
C THR A 139 4.06 17.22 -6.59
N ASP A 140 5.29 16.85 -6.22
CA ASP A 140 6.34 17.82 -5.89
C ASP A 140 6.76 18.64 -7.11
#